data_AF-A0A839FI30-F1
#
_entry.id   AF-A0A839FI30-F1
#
_cell.length_a   1.000
_cell.length_b   1.000
_cell.length_c   1.000
_cell.angle_alpha   90.00
_cell.angle_beta   90.00
_cell.angle_gamma   90.00
#
_symmetry.space_group_name_H-M   'P 1'
#
loop_
_entity.id
_entity.type
_entity.pdbx_description
1 polymer ?
#
loop_
_entity_poly.entity_id
_entity_poly.type
_entity_poly.pdbx_seq_one_letter_code
_entity_poly.pdbx_strand_id
1 'polypeptide(L)'
;MAAPSESNDISNKKFEKAALLEAQAYICGTDSDASVQAMRAGMAETGMPEDIAVEVVSDLASGLIDKAVKSGSKEICGKPRVQISRL
;
A
#
# COMPACT_ATOMS: atom_id res chain seq x y z
N MET A 1 -30.24 17.02 -12.00
CA MET A 1 -29.72 16.27 -10.84
C MET A 1 -28.20 16.23 -10.97
N ALA A 2 -27.50 16.95 -10.09
CA ALA A 2 -26.05 16.77 -9.92
C ALA A 2 -25.86 15.65 -8.89
N ALA A 3 -25.32 14.51 -9.31
CA ALA A 3 -24.75 13.57 -8.37
C ALA A 3 -23.35 14.09 -8.04
N PRO A 4 -23.04 14.49 -6.79
CA PRO A 4 -21.65 14.62 -6.42
C PRO A 4 -21.07 13.22 -6.50
N SER A 5 -20.13 13.04 -7.43
CA SER A 5 -19.16 11.97 -7.37
C SER A 5 -18.46 12.11 -6.04
N GLU A 6 -18.99 11.46 -4.99
CA GLU A 6 -18.21 11.13 -3.82
C GLU A 6 -17.23 10.04 -4.26
N SER A 7 -16.20 10.47 -5.02
CA SER A 7 -14.88 9.93 -4.77
C SER A 7 -14.63 10.21 -3.30
N ASN A 8 -15.02 9.26 -2.47
CA ASN A 8 -14.57 9.15 -1.11
C ASN A 8 -13.08 8.81 -1.22
N ASP A 9 -12.31 9.79 -1.67
CA ASP A 9 -10.86 9.80 -1.63
C ASP A 9 -10.53 9.84 -0.15
N ILE A 10 -10.56 8.68 0.50
CA ILE A 10 -10.00 8.49 1.82
C ILE A 10 -8.50 8.69 1.63
N SER A 11 -8.08 9.96 1.58
CA SER A 11 -6.69 10.41 1.55
C SER A 11 -6.09 10.22 2.93
N ASN A 12 -6.10 8.97 3.39
CA ASN A 12 -5.40 8.57 4.58
C ASN A 12 -4.02 8.09 4.16
N LYS A 13 -3.02 8.91 4.48
CA LYS A 13 -1.60 8.63 4.20
C LYS A 13 -1.13 7.29 4.78
N LYS A 14 -1.81 6.73 5.78
CA LYS A 14 -1.50 5.41 6.34
C LYS A 14 -2.01 4.27 5.46
N PHE A 15 -3.19 4.39 4.84
CA PHE A 15 -3.66 3.39 3.86
C PHE A 15 -2.84 3.43 2.59
N GLU A 16 -2.48 4.61 2.09
CA GLU A 16 -1.54 4.74 0.97
C GLU A 16 -0.18 4.11 1.30
N LYS A 17 0.31 4.31 2.52
CA LYS A 17 1.56 3.68 2.99
C LYS A 17 1.41 2.17 3.11
N ALA A 18 0.29 1.67 3.62
CA ALA A 18 0.01 0.24 3.72
C ALA A 18 0.00 -0.40 2.33
N ALA A 19 -0.70 0.20 1.37
CA ALA A 19 -0.77 -0.25 0.00
C ALA A 19 0.60 -0.25 -0.70
N LEU A 20 1.42 0.76 -0.45
CA LEU A 20 2.79 0.83 -0.97
C LEU A 20 3.70 -0.25 -0.39
N LEU A 21 3.53 -0.58 0.90
CA LEU A 21 4.26 -1.67 1.55
C LEU A 21 3.79 -3.05 1.05
N GLU A 22 2.48 -3.24 0.84
CA GLU A 22 1.94 -4.46 0.23
C GLU A 22 2.43 -4.65 -1.20
N ALA A 23 2.38 -3.60 -2.01
CA ALA A 23 2.88 -3.64 -3.38
C ALA A 23 4.40 -3.93 -3.42
N GLN A 24 5.17 -3.38 -2.48
CA GLN A 24 6.59 -3.73 -2.33
C GLN A 24 6.79 -5.19 -1.89
N ALA A 25 6.00 -5.69 -0.94
CA ALA A 25 6.08 -7.07 -0.51
C ALA A 25 5.80 -8.03 -1.67
N TYR A 26 4.77 -7.74 -2.47
CA TYR A 26 4.39 -8.53 -3.63
C TYR A 26 5.45 -8.50 -4.75
N ILE A 27 5.99 -7.33 -5.08
CA ILE A 27 6.92 -7.17 -6.21
C ILE A 27 8.36 -7.49 -5.83
N CYS A 28 8.77 -7.12 -4.62
CA CYS A 28 10.16 -7.09 -4.18
C CYS A 28 10.46 -8.17 -3.13
N GLY A 29 9.46 -8.91 -2.65
CA GLY A 29 9.61 -9.94 -1.63
C GLY A 29 9.99 -9.39 -0.26
N THR A 30 9.63 -8.13 0.04
CA THR A 30 9.84 -7.54 1.37
C THR A 30 8.80 -8.03 2.38
N ASP A 31 9.09 -7.84 3.67
CA ASP A 31 8.20 -8.26 4.75
C ASP A 31 6.88 -7.46 4.78
N SER A 32 5.74 -8.16 4.86
CA SER A 32 4.39 -7.58 4.91
C SER A 32 3.97 -7.11 6.31
N ASP A 33 4.71 -7.37 7.39
CA ASP A 33 4.28 -6.96 8.73
C ASP A 33 4.12 -5.43 8.85
N ALA A 34 5.01 -4.69 8.18
CA ALA A 34 4.95 -3.23 8.13
C ALA A 34 3.68 -2.70 7.45
N SER A 35 3.13 -3.44 6.48
CA SER A 35 1.91 -3.04 5.77
C SER A 35 0.68 -3.21 6.66
N VAL A 36 0.61 -4.31 7.41
CA VAL A 36 -0.47 -4.61 8.37
C VAL A 36 -0.48 -3.58 9.48
N GLN A 37 0.68 -3.19 10.00
CA GLN A 37 0.78 -2.12 11.00
C GLN A 37 0.31 -0.77 10.44
N ALA A 38 0.66 -0.43 9.20
CA ALA A 38 0.21 0.80 8.54
C ALA A 38 -1.31 0.79 8.29
N MET A 39 -1.87 -0.35 7.88
CA MET A 39 -3.31 -0.53 7.70
C MET A 39 -4.05 -0.35 9.03
N ARG A 40 -3.58 -0.99 10.11
CA ARG A 40 -4.14 -0.82 11.46
C ARG A 40 -4.08 0.62 11.95
N ALA A 41 -3.00 1.34 11.65
CA ALA A 41 -2.91 2.76 11.96
C ALA A 41 -3.92 3.61 11.18
N GLY A 42 -4.17 3.28 9.90
CA GLY A 42 -5.21 3.91 9.10
C GLY A 42 -6.62 3.63 9.63
N MET A 43 -6.88 2.38 10.06
CA MET A 43 -8.14 1.99 10.70
C MET A 43 -8.37 2.76 11.99
N ALA A 44 -7.35 2.86 12.85
CA ALA A 44 -7.45 3.60 14.11
C ALA A 44 -7.70 5.11 13.90
N GLU A 45 -7.18 5.68 12.82
CA GLU A 45 -7.31 7.12 12.52
C GLU A 45 -8.64 7.47 11.83
N THR A 46 -9.12 6.59 10.94
CA THR A 46 -10.37 6.79 10.19
C THR A 46 -11.60 6.22 10.87
N GLY A 47 -11.40 5.32 11.84
CA GLY A 47 -12.49 4.52 12.42
C GLY A 47 -13.07 3.50 11.45
N MET A 48 -12.40 3.23 10.31
CA MET A 48 -12.90 2.28 9.34
C MET A 48 -12.79 0.84 9.85
N PRO A 49 -13.79 0.00 9.54
CA PRO A 49 -13.74 -1.41 9.86
C PRO A 49 -12.74 -2.14 8.94
N GLU A 50 -12.30 -3.31 9.40
CA GLU A 50 -11.20 -4.07 8.77
C GLU A 50 -11.54 -4.53 7.35
N ASP A 51 -12.79 -4.93 7.10
CA ASP A 51 -13.28 -5.32 5.78
C ASP A 51 -13.09 -4.20 4.75
N ILE A 52 -13.53 -2.98 5.07
CA ILE A 52 -13.41 -1.82 4.19
C ILE A 52 -11.94 -1.38 4.06
N ALA A 53 -11.18 -1.42 5.15
CA ALA A 53 -9.76 -1.05 5.14
C ALA A 53 -8.92 -1.99 4.26
N VAL A 54 -9.21 -3.28 4.30
CA VAL A 54 -8.57 -4.29 3.44
C VAL A 54 -8.92 -4.03 1.97
N GLU A 55 -10.18 -3.73 1.65
CA GLU A 55 -10.58 -3.39 0.27
C GLU A 55 -9.84 -2.15 -0.25
N VAL A 56 -9.80 -1.07 0.54
CA VAL A 56 -9.11 0.18 0.15
C VAL A 56 -7.61 -0.05 -0.06
N VAL A 57 -6.94 -0.75 0.86
CA VAL A 57 -5.52 -1.04 0.73
C VAL A 57 -5.25 -1.96 -0.47
N SER A 58 -6.11 -2.95 -0.72
CA SER A 58 -5.96 -3.89 -1.83
C SER A 58 -6.15 -3.22 -3.19
N ASP A 59 -7.12 -2.32 -3.33
CA ASP A 59 -7.34 -1.53 -4.55
C ASP A 59 -6.13 -0.64 -4.84
N LEU A 60 -5.68 0.12 -3.83
CA LEU A 60 -4.49 0.97 -3.93
C LEU A 60 -3.23 0.16 -4.26
N ALA A 61 -3.03 -1.00 -3.60
CA ALA A 61 -1.89 -1.86 -3.85
C ALA A 61 -1.91 -2.42 -5.27
N SER A 62 -3.08 -2.83 -5.76
CA SER A 62 -3.25 -3.33 -7.14
C SER A 62 -2.88 -2.28 -8.18
N GLY A 63 -3.31 -1.02 -7.98
CA GLY A 63 -2.91 0.09 -8.85
C GLY A 63 -1.40 0.36 -8.83
N LEU A 64 -0.77 0.28 -7.65
CA LEU A 64 0.68 0.41 -7.52
C LEU A 64 1.42 -0.76 -8.18
N ILE A 65 0.90 -1.98 -8.07
CA ILE A 65 1.49 -3.17 -8.67
C ILE A 65 1.42 -3.08 -10.19
N ASP A 66 0.25 -2.78 -10.77
CA ASP A 66 0.09 -2.63 -12.21
C ASP A 66 1.04 -1.57 -12.78
N LYS A 67 1.14 -0.41 -12.10
CA LYS A 67 2.06 0.66 -12.49
C LYS A 67 3.52 0.22 -12.41
N ALA A 68 3.90 -0.49 -11.34
CA ALA A 68 5.27 -0.96 -11.17
C ALA A 68 5.64 -2.05 -12.18
N VAL A 69 4.73 -2.98 -12.51
CA VAL A 69 4.92 -3.97 -13.58
C VAL A 69 5.11 -3.29 -14.94
N LYS A 70 4.30 -2.26 -15.25
CA LYS A 70 4.45 -1.48 -16.48
C LYS A 70 5.75 -0.67 -16.55
N SER A 71 6.25 -0.17 -15.42
CA SER A 71 7.48 0.65 -15.34
C SER A 71 8.76 -0.19 -15.10
N GLY A 72 8.66 -1.51 -14.97
CA GLY A 72 9.81 -2.40 -14.78
C GLY A 72 10.35 -2.45 -13.35
N SER A 73 9.49 -2.32 -12.35
CA SER A 73 9.67 -2.65 -10.92
C SER A 73 10.74 -1.89 -10.13
N LYS A 74 11.68 -1.20 -10.79
CA LYS A 74 12.78 -0.47 -10.15
C LYS A 74 12.33 0.73 -9.34
N GLU A 75 11.19 1.33 -9.71
CA GLU A 75 10.68 2.54 -9.07
C GLU A 75 10.07 2.24 -7.68
N ILE A 76 9.49 1.05 -7.49
CA ILE A 76 8.83 0.67 -6.23
C ILE A 76 9.76 -0.07 -5.26
N CYS A 77 10.66 -0.91 -5.77
CA CYS A 77 11.53 -1.71 -4.90
C CYS A 77 12.66 -0.90 -4.26
N GLY A 78 12.93 0.32 -4.73
CA GLY A 78 14.14 1.04 -4.36
C GLY A 78 15.39 0.20 -4.63
N LYS A 79 16.58 0.68 -4.27
CA LYS A 79 17.78 -0.17 -4.35
C LYS A 79 17.60 -1.38 -3.44
N PRO A 80 17.98 -2.60 -3.88
CA PRO A 80 17.96 -3.77 -3.01
C PRO A 80 18.71 -3.43 -1.73
N ARG A 81 18.06 -3.57 -0.57
CA ARG A 81 18.75 -3.57 0.73
C ARG A 81 19.57 -4.85 0.79
N VAL A 82 20.73 -4.85 0.13
CA VAL A 82 21.76 -5.85 0.34
C VAL A 82 22.24 -5.64 1.77
N GLN A 83 21.58 -6.28 2.74
CA GLN A 83 22.20 -6.50 4.05
C GLN A 83 23.31 -7.52 3.82
N ILE A 84 24.48 -7.04 3.38
CA ILE A 84 25.72 -7.80 3.50
C ILE A 84 26.02 -7.78 4.99
N SER A 85 25.49 -8.76 5.73
CA SER A 85 26.04 -9.11 7.03
C SER A 85 27.49 -9.51 6.78
N ARG A 86 28.41 -8.59 7.07
CA ARG A 86 29.84 -8.91 7.12
C ARG A 86 30.02 -9.98 8.20
N LEU A 87 30.36 -11.18 7.75
CA LEU A 87 31.04 -12.21 8.54
C LEU A 87 32.33 -11.63 9.15
#